data_AF-A0A928MCH8-F1
#
_entry.id   AF-A0A928MCH8-F1
#
_cell.length_a   1.000
_cell.length_b   1.000
_cell.length_c   1.000
_cell.angle_alpha   90.00
_cell.angle_beta   90.00
_cell.angle_gamma   90.00
#
_symmetry.space_group_name_H-M   'P 1'
#
loop_
_entity.id
_entity.type
_entity.pdbx_description
1 polymer ?
#
loop_
_entity_poly.entity_id
_entity_poly.type
_entity_poly.pdbx_seq_one_letter_code
_entity_poly.pdbx_strand_id
1 'polypeptide(L)' 'MMLYPPVADLLKDVQSRYLLVNVVAHRARQIATEAEEFGEELTEKPVTLAIKEVADGKLSAGLKDEYSN' A
#
# COMPACT_ATOMS: atom_id res chain seq x y z
N MET A 1 -10.77 -3.96 14.15
CA MET A 1 -10.89 -2.87 13.17
C MET A 1 -11.00 -3.49 11.79
N MET A 2 -12.01 -3.11 11.01
CA MET A 2 -12.20 -3.57 9.63
C MET A 2 -11.33 -2.71 8.69
N LEU A 3 -10.84 -3.30 7.60
CA LEU A 3 -10.01 -2.60 6.62
C LEU A 3 -10.88 -1.60 5.84
N TYR A 4 -10.50 -0.33 5.79
CA TYR A 4 -11.21 0.71 5.03
C TYR A 4 -10.21 1.57 4.22
N PRO A 5 -10.47 1.88 2.94
CA PRO A 5 -11.61 1.41 2.15
C PRO A 5 -11.63 -0.11 1.91
N PRO A 6 -12.79 -0.69 1.52
CA PRO A 6 -12.90 -2.10 1.21
C PRO A 6 -11.91 -2.55 0.14
N VAL A 7 -11.42 -3.78 0.24
CA VAL A 7 -10.49 -4.37 -0.74
C VAL A 7 -11.03 -4.27 -2.17
N ALA A 8 -12.34 -4.38 -2.37
CA ALA A 8 -12.96 -4.24 -3.68
C ALA A 8 -12.67 -2.89 -4.35
N ASP A 9 -12.57 -1.81 -3.57
CA ASP A 9 -12.22 -0.49 -4.08
C ASP A 9 -10.74 -0.40 -4.42
N LEU A 10 -9.87 -1.01 -3.62
CA LEU A 10 -8.41 -1.05 -3.84
C LEU A 10 -8.03 -1.85 -5.09
N LEU A 11 -8.87 -2.78 -5.54
CA LEU A 11 -8.62 -3.59 -6.73
C LEU A 11 -8.84 -2.82 -8.05
N LYS A 12 -9.38 -1.59 -7.99
CA LYS A 12 -9.49 -0.72 -9.16
C LYS A 12 -8.10 -0.29 -9.66
N ASP A 13 -7.16 -0.07 -8.73
CA ASP A 13 -5.80 0.39 -9.02
C ASP A 13 -4.79 -0.77 -9.05
N VAL A 14 -5.07 -1.88 -8.37
CA VAL A 14 -4.21 -3.07 -8.33
C VAL A 14 -5.00 -4.32 -8.69
N GLN A 15 -4.75 -4.87 -9.89
CA GLN A 15 -5.56 -5.94 -10.49
C GLN A 15 -5.49 -7.31 -9.79
N SER A 16 -4.63 -7.47 -8.77
CA SER A 16 -4.48 -8.72 -8.02
C SER A 16 -4.49 -8.47 -6.52
N ARG A 17 -5.31 -9.23 -5.79
CA ARG A 17 -5.37 -9.18 -4.32
C ARG A 17 -4.04 -9.54 -3.67
N TYR A 18 -3.32 -10.51 -4.23
CA TYR A 18 -2.00 -10.90 -3.72
C TYR A 18 -0.96 -9.80 -3.95
N LEU A 19 -1.01 -9.17 -5.13
CA LEU A 19 -0.15 -8.04 -5.43
C LEU A 19 -0.47 -6.85 -4.51
N LEU A 20 -1.75 -6.55 -4.28
CA LEU A 20 -2.20 -5.51 -3.36
C LEU A 20 -1.62 -5.70 -1.96
N VAL A 21 -1.64 -6.93 -1.42
CA VAL A 21 -1.03 -7.24 -0.12
C VAL A 21 0.46 -6.94 -0.12
N ASN A 22 1.18 -7.34 -1.16
CA ASN A 22 2.63 -7.09 -1.26
C ASN A 22 2.94 -5.58 -1.33
N VAL A 23 2.18 -4.82 -2.10
CA VAL A 23 2.32 -3.37 -2.26
C VAL A 23 2.08 -2.66 -0.94
N VAL A 24 0.95 -2.94 -0.29
CA VAL A 24 0.60 -2.32 0.99
C VAL A 24 1.63 -2.67 2.06
N ALA A 25 2.05 -3.94 2.15
CA ALA A 25 3.04 -4.36 3.13
C ALA A 25 4.42 -3.73 2.89
N HIS A 26 4.82 -3.60 1.63
CA HIS A 26 6.08 -2.93 1.28
C HIS A 26 6.02 -1.44 1.64
N ARG A 27 4.97 -0.73 1.21
CA ARG A 27 4.83 0.70 1.49
C ARG A 27 4.68 1.00 2.98
N ALA A 28 3.93 0.20 3.72
CA ALA A 28 3.80 0.36 5.17
C ALA A 28 5.15 0.27 5.90
N ARG A 29 6.07 -0.59 5.43
CA ARG A 29 7.44 -0.63 5.98
C ARG A 29 8.22 0.63 5.66
N GLN A 30 8.13 1.14 4.43
CA GLN A 30 8.78 2.40 4.05
C GLN A 30 8.30 3.56 4.94
N ILE A 31 6.98 3.72 5.11
CA ILE A 31 6.40 4.76 5.96
C ILE A 31 6.89 4.63 7.42
N ALA A 32 6.97 3.40 7.94
CA ALA A 32 7.47 3.17 9.29
C ALA A 32 8.96 3.53 9.43
N THR A 33 9.79 3.13 8.47
CA THR A 33 11.22 3.46 8.45
C THR A 33 11.46 4.95 8.29
N GLU A 34 10.76 5.62 7.37
CA GLU A 34 10.82 7.08 7.19
C GLU A 34 10.47 7.79 8.51
N ALA A 35 9.38 7.41 9.16
CA ALA A 35 8.98 8.00 10.43
C ALA A 35 10.03 7.79 11.55
N GLU A 36 10.63 6.61 11.62
CA GLU A 36 11.71 6.31 12.57
C GLU A 36 12.97 7.15 12.29
N GLU A 37 13.37 7.26 11.02
CA GLU A 37 14.54 8.03 10.58
C GLU A 37 14.40 9.53 10.85
N PHE A 38 13.20 10.08 10.66
CA PHE A 38 12.91 11.50 10.91
C PHE A 38 12.45 11.79 12.35
N GLY A 39 12.27 10.76 13.17
CA GLY A 39 11.74 10.90 14.54
C GLY A 39 10.30 11.42 14.58
N GLU A 40 9.51 11.16 13.54
CA GLU A 40 8.12 11.59 13.41
C GLU A 40 7.16 10.60 14.08
N GLU A 41 6.23 11.11 14.89
CA GLU A 41 5.17 10.28 15.46
C GLU A 41 4.00 10.16 14.47
N LEU A 42 3.75 8.94 14.00
CA LEU A 42 2.64 8.67 13.10
C LEU A 42 1.31 8.63 13.86
N THR A 43 0.38 9.51 13.46
CA THR A 43 -1.00 9.55 14.01
C THR A 43 -1.85 8.35 13.60
N GLU A 44 -1.52 7.72 12.47
CA GLU A 44 -2.17 6.52 11.97
C GLU A 44 -1.16 5.40 11.74
N LYS A 45 -1.62 4.15 11.80
CA LYS A 45 -0.75 3.00 11.54
C LYS A 45 -0.20 3.08 10.11
N PRO A 46 1.08 2.72 9.89
CA PRO A 46 1.68 2.74 8.55
C PRO A 46 0.88 1.95 7.50
N VAL A 47 0.26 0.84 7.90
CA VAL A 47 -0.60 0.02 7.02
C VAL A 47 -1.86 0.77 6.60
N THR A 48 -2.45 1.57 7.50
CA THR A 48 -3.62 2.40 7.18
C THR A 48 -3.25 3.51 6.22
N LEU A 49 -2.10 4.15 6.41
CA LEU A 49 -1.57 5.18 5.51
C LEU A 49 -1.29 4.60 4.11
N ALA A 50 -0.63 3.45 4.03
CA ALA A 50 -0.37 2.75 2.77
C ALA A 50 -1.66 2.37 2.02
N ILE A 51 -2.68 1.90 2.73
CA ILE A 51 -4.00 1.61 2.13
C ILE A 51 -4.63 2.86 1.53
N LYS A 52 -4.54 4.01 2.21
CA LYS A 52 -5.05 5.29 1.68
C LYS A 52 -4.29 5.73 0.44
N GLU A 53 -2.96 5.61 0.43
CA GLU A 53 -2.17 5.95 -0.76
C GLU A 53 -2.52 5.09 -1.99
N VAL A 54 -2.80 3.79 -1.80
CA VAL A 54 -3.31 2.93 -2.87
C VAL A 54 -4.69 3.40 -3.33
N ALA A 55 -5.61 3.68 -2.40
CA ALA A 55 -6.95 4.15 -2.73
C ALA A 55 -6.99 5.52 -3.43
N ASP A 56 -6.00 6.36 -3.16
CA ASP A 56 -5.80 7.66 -3.82
C ASP A 56 -5.18 7.51 -5.23
N GLY A 57 -4.86 6.29 -5.67
CA GLY A 57 -4.19 6.02 -6.95
C GLY A 57 -2.72 6.45 -6.99
N LYS A 58 -2.10 6.78 -5.84
CA LYS A 58 -0.69 7.21 -5.77
C LYS A 58 0.29 6.05 -5.97
N LEU A 59 -0.20 4.82 -5.83
CA LEU A 59 0.59 3.60 -5.95
C LEU A 59 -0.05 2.66 -6.97
N SER A 60 0.63 2.44 -8.08
CA SER A 60 0.31 1.40 -9.04
C SER A 60 1.35 0.29 -8.98
N ALA A 61 0.93 -0.97 -9.04
CA ALA A 61 1.85 -2.09 -9.16
C ALA A 61 1.47 -2.97 -10.35
N GLY A 62 2.45 -3.16 -11.23
CA GLY A 62 2.40 -4.13 -12.32
C GLY A 62 3.31 -5.32 -12.05
N LEU A 63 3.07 -6.42 -12.76
CA LEU A 63 4.12 -7.40 -12.98
C LEU A 63 5.24 -6.71 -13.76
N LYS A 64 6.49 -7.02 -13.43
CA LYS A 64 7.61 -6.57 -14.25
C LYS A 64 7.46 -7.19 -15.65
N ASP A 65 7.86 -6.45 -16.67
CA ASP A 65 7.75 -6.87 -18.08
C ASP A 65 8.42 -8.23 -18.35
N GLU A 66 9.46 -8.59 -17.59
CA GLU A 66 10.14 -9.88 -17.65
C GLU A 66 9.25 -11.10 -17.32
N TYR A 67 8.08 -10.88 -16.71
CA TYR A 67 7.08 -11.90 -16.38
C TYR A 67 5.78 -11.79 -17.21
N SER A 68 5.71 -10.85 -18.15
CA SER A 68 4.57 -10.66 -19.05
C SER A 68 4.90 -11.27 -20.41
N ASN A 69 4.54 -12.53 -20.60
CA ASN A 69 4.73 -13.30 -21.85
C ASN A 69 3.51 -13.16 -22.76
#